data_AF-A0A1A5CZ58-F1
#
_entry.id   AF-A0A1A5CZ58-F1
#
_cell.length_a   1.000
_cell.length_b   1.000
_cell.length_c   1.000
_cell.angle_alpha   90.00
_cell.angle_beta   90.00
_cell.angle_gamma   90.00
#
_symmetry.space_group_name_H-M   'P 1'
#
loop_
_entity.id
_entity.type
_entity.pdbx_description
1 polymer ?
#
loop_
_entity_poly.entity_id
_entity_poly.type
_entity_poly.pdbx_seq_one_letter_code
_entity_poly.pdbx_strand_id
1 'polypeptide(L)'
;MFVESQETVYLYGLEHEDGRPRELKRELADSQQLFVGFVREQTELTLARMGLLAPVFNGAEYACQARVTAAYMIHRENLRYLAFGYHNREGEYVREKLEEPEDWLDNARAIRSFDELETPGT
;
A
#
# COMPACT_ATOMS: atom_id res chain seq x y z
N MET A 1 3.34 -7.45 5.22
CA MET A 1 4.53 -7.19 6.03
C MET A 1 5.44 -6.28 5.23
N PHE A 2 6.11 -5.34 5.87
CA PHE A 2 7.11 -4.51 5.19
C PHE A 2 8.51 -5.08 5.44
N VAL A 3 9.39 -4.96 4.45
CA VAL A 3 10.81 -5.29 4.59
C VAL A 3 11.56 -3.98 4.75
N GLU A 4 12.22 -3.80 5.90
CA GLU A 4 13.10 -2.67 6.14
C GLU A 4 14.53 -3.03 5.74
N SER A 5 15.19 -2.15 4.98
CA SER A 5 16.61 -2.27 4.65
C SER A 5 17.23 -0.88 4.64
N GLN A 6 18.26 -0.68 5.45
CA GLN A 6 18.91 0.62 5.66
C GLN A 6 17.89 1.68 6.10
N GLU A 7 17.55 2.62 5.21
CA GLU A 7 16.63 3.74 5.44
C GLU A 7 15.37 3.63 4.58
N THR A 8 15.12 2.46 4.00
CA THR A 8 13.98 2.29 3.09
C THR A 8 13.16 1.07 3.47
N VAL A 9 11.86 1.21 3.24
CA VAL A 9 10.84 0.25 3.60
C VAL A 9 10.08 -0.11 2.35
N TYR A 10 9.96 -1.41 2.07
CA TYR A 10 9.38 -1.90 0.83
C TYR A 10 8.34 -2.99 1.07
N LEU A 11 7.30 -2.99 0.24
CA LEU A 11 6.42 -4.15 0.02
C LEU A 11 7.05 -5.06 -1.01
N TYR A 12 7.87 -6.00 -0.54
CA TYR A 12 8.68 -6.83 -1.41
C TYR A 12 7.86 -7.95 -2.09
N GLY A 13 8.06 -8.13 -3.40
CA GLY A 13 7.32 -9.08 -4.22
C GLY A 13 6.06 -8.52 -4.87
N LEU A 14 5.68 -7.26 -4.59
CA LEU A 14 4.56 -6.59 -5.24
C LEU A 14 4.77 -6.46 -6.77
N GLU A 15 6.02 -6.37 -7.20
CA GLU A 15 6.49 -6.34 -8.58
C GLU A 15 6.35 -7.67 -9.32
N HIS A 16 6.19 -8.79 -8.60
CA HIS A 16 6.06 -10.11 -9.20
C HIS A 16 4.59 -10.47 -9.41
N GLU A 17 4.24 -11.07 -10.55
CA GLU A 17 2.86 -11.45 -10.85
C GLU A 17 2.24 -12.39 -9.80
N ASP A 18 3.02 -13.36 -9.29
CA ASP A 18 2.57 -14.27 -8.23
C ASP A 18 2.71 -13.69 -6.82
N GLY A 19 3.19 -12.46 -6.69
CA GLY A 19 3.42 -11.76 -5.43
C GLY A 19 4.61 -12.31 -4.62
N ARG A 20 5.41 -13.22 -5.19
CA ARG A 20 6.40 -14.00 -4.43
C ARG A 20 7.83 -13.50 -4.67
N PRO A 21 8.49 -12.90 -3.66
CA PRO A 21 9.88 -12.51 -3.78
C PRO A 21 10.79 -13.75 -3.90
N ARG A 22 11.77 -13.69 -4.81
CA ARG A 22 12.65 -14.84 -5.14
C ARG A 22 13.91 -14.87 -4.28
N GLU A 23 14.26 -13.73 -3.70
CA GLU A 23 15.50 -13.46 -3.00
C GLU A 23 15.37 -13.70 -1.48
N LEU A 24 14.15 -13.89 -0.98
CA LEU A 24 13.89 -14.18 0.43
C LEU A 24 13.98 -15.68 0.75
N LYS A 25 14.31 -15.99 2.00
CA LYS A 25 14.14 -17.34 2.55
C LYS A 25 12.69 -17.79 2.36
N ARG A 26 12.50 -19.08 2.06
CA ARG A 26 11.21 -19.66 1.66
C ARG A 26 10.04 -19.25 2.57
N GLU A 27 10.19 -19.36 3.89
CA GLU A 27 9.15 -19.03 4.86
C GLU A 27 8.74 -17.55 4.82
N LEU A 28 9.72 -16.65 4.66
CA LEU A 28 9.48 -15.22 4.51
C LEU A 28 8.86 -14.89 3.15
N ALA A 29 9.28 -15.58 2.09
CA ALA A 29 8.69 -15.45 0.76
C ALA A 29 7.23 -15.92 0.73
N ASP A 30 6.91 -17.03 1.41
CA ASP A 30 5.55 -17.55 1.58
C ASP A 30 4.66 -16.52 2.30
N SER A 31 5.18 -15.96 3.40
CA SER A 31 4.47 -14.96 4.19
C SER A 31 4.25 -13.67 3.40
N GLN A 32 5.24 -13.22 2.61
CA GLN A 32 5.05 -12.06 1.75
C GLN A 32 4.08 -12.31 0.60
N GLN A 33 4.13 -13.49 -0.01
CA GLN A 33 3.20 -13.85 -1.07
C GLN A 33 1.75 -13.78 -0.57
N LEU A 34 1.46 -14.31 0.63
CA LEU A 34 0.14 -14.21 1.24
C LEU A 34 -0.27 -12.77 1.50
N PHE A 35 0.65 -11.94 2.00
CA PHE A 35 0.36 -10.53 2.27
C PHE A 35 0.10 -9.74 0.99
N VAL A 36 0.93 -9.92 -0.04
CA VAL A 36 0.74 -9.28 -1.35
C VAL A 36 -0.58 -9.73 -1.97
N GLY A 37 -0.91 -11.02 -1.87
CA GLY A 37 -2.20 -11.56 -2.29
C GLY A 37 -3.37 -10.87 -1.60
N PHE A 38 -3.32 -10.73 -0.27
CA PHE A 38 -4.34 -10.01 0.49
C PHE A 38 -4.48 -8.55 0.03
N VAL A 39 -3.38 -7.82 -0.13
CA VAL A 39 -3.41 -6.41 -0.56
C VAL A 39 -4.05 -6.28 -1.95
N ARG A 40 -3.73 -7.19 -2.88
CA ARG A 40 -4.33 -7.22 -4.22
C ARG A 40 -5.82 -7.53 -4.18
N GLU A 41 -6.23 -8.53 -3.42
CA GLU A 41 -7.64 -8.88 -3.24
C GLU A 41 -8.44 -7.69 -2.67
N GLN A 42 -7.89 -6.98 -1.68
CA GLN A 42 -8.54 -5.79 -1.12
C GLN A 42 -8.62 -4.62 -2.14
N THR A 43 -7.62 -4.48 -3.00
CA THR A 43 -7.67 -3.53 -4.12
C THR A 43 -8.77 -3.92 -5.11
N GLU A 44 -8.85 -5.19 -5.51
CA GLU A 44 -9.91 -5.68 -6.41
C GLU A 44 -11.31 -5.47 -5.84
N LEU A 45 -11.51 -5.76 -4.55
CA LEU A 45 -12.77 -5.48 -3.85
C LEU A 45 -13.09 -3.99 -3.81
N THR A 46 -12.08 -3.14 -3.64
CA THR A 46 -12.25 -1.68 -3.66
C THR A 46 -12.66 -1.21 -5.05
N LEU A 47 -11.97 -1.66 -6.10
CA LEU A 47 -12.30 -1.35 -7.50
C LEU A 47 -13.72 -1.83 -7.86
N ALA A 48 -14.08 -3.05 -7.46
CA ALA A 48 -15.41 -3.60 -7.67
C ALA A 48 -16.50 -2.76 -7.01
N ARG A 49 -16.24 -2.24 -5.79
CA ARG A 49 -17.15 -1.32 -5.08
C ARG A 49 -17.26 0.04 -5.75
N MET A 50 -16.18 0.53 -6.36
CA MET A 50 -16.18 1.78 -7.14
C MET A 50 -16.94 1.64 -8.47
N GLY A 51 -17.00 0.42 -9.02
CA GLY A 51 -17.74 0.11 -10.24
C GLY A 51 -17.30 0.99 -11.41
N LEU A 52 -18.27 1.64 -12.07
CA LEU A 52 -18.01 2.50 -13.24
C LEU A 52 -17.18 3.75 -12.92
N LEU A 53 -16.98 4.09 -11.64
CA LEU A 53 -16.18 5.22 -11.23
C LEU A 53 -14.69 4.90 -11.08
N ALA A 54 -14.31 3.62 -10.98
CA ALA A 54 -12.90 3.22 -10.79
C ALA A 54 -11.96 3.88 -11.82
N PRO A 55 -12.28 3.90 -13.14
CA PRO A 55 -11.44 4.53 -14.16
C PRO A 55 -11.31 6.05 -14.06
N VAL A 56 -12.07 6.73 -13.20
CA VAL A 56 -11.93 8.19 -12.98
C VAL A 56 -10.67 8.48 -12.15
N PHE A 57 -10.24 7.55 -11.31
CA PHE A 57 -9.14 7.74 -10.37
C PHE A 57 -7.89 7.01 -10.87
N ASN A 58 -6.87 7.77 -11.30
CA ASN A 58 -5.57 7.21 -11.64
C ASN A 58 -4.93 6.52 -10.43
N GLY A 59 -4.40 5.31 -10.64
CA GLY A 59 -3.74 4.54 -9.60
C GLY A 59 -4.70 3.89 -8.60
N ALA A 60 -6.01 3.83 -8.89
CA ALA A 60 -6.98 3.12 -8.07
C ALA A 60 -6.62 1.62 -7.89
N GLU A 61 -5.94 1.05 -8.88
CA GLU A 61 -5.36 -0.29 -8.87
C GLU A 61 -4.17 -0.47 -7.90
N TYR A 62 -3.76 0.61 -7.24
CA TYR A 62 -2.75 0.61 -6.16
C TYR A 62 -3.30 1.15 -4.83
N ALA A 63 -4.62 1.33 -4.72
CA ALA A 63 -5.24 2.00 -3.56
C ALA A 63 -4.94 1.31 -2.23
N CYS A 64 -4.98 -0.03 -2.17
CA CYS A 64 -4.70 -0.75 -0.92
C CYS A 64 -3.21 -0.70 -0.56
N GLN A 65 -2.32 -0.78 -1.54
CA GLN A 65 -0.88 -0.64 -1.38
C GLN A 65 -0.55 0.73 -0.74
N ALA A 66 -1.19 1.80 -1.23
CA ALA A 66 -1.06 3.13 -0.66
C ALA A 66 -1.53 3.17 0.80
N ARG A 67 -2.74 2.66 1.11
CA ARG A 67 -3.29 2.65 2.48
C ARG A 67 -2.41 1.89 3.48
N VAL A 68 -1.94 0.71 3.09
CA VAL A 68 -1.08 -0.12 3.93
C VAL A 68 0.26 0.54 4.18
N THR A 69 0.80 1.25 3.18
CA THR A 69 2.02 2.05 3.35
C THR A 69 1.79 3.25 4.27
N ALA A 70 0.62 3.89 4.19
CA ALA A 70 0.24 4.98 5.09
C ALA A 70 0.24 4.52 6.54
N ALA A 71 -0.47 3.42 6.80
CA ALA A 71 -0.59 2.84 8.12
C ALA A 71 0.79 2.49 8.70
N TYR A 72 1.70 1.98 7.87
CA TYR A 72 3.06 1.69 8.28
C TYR A 72 3.86 2.95 8.63
N MET A 73 3.80 3.97 7.78
CA MET A 73 4.50 5.24 8.00
C MET A 73 3.99 5.96 9.25
N ILE A 74 2.69 5.90 9.55
CA ILE A 74 2.13 6.43 10.81
C ILE A 74 2.77 5.76 12.02
N HIS A 75 3.00 4.45 11.96
CA HIS A 75 3.66 3.68 13.02
C HIS A 75 5.19 3.86 13.09
N ARG A 76 5.78 4.59 12.13
CA ARG A 76 7.22 4.80 11.98
C ARG A 76 7.49 6.29 11.76
N GLU A 77 7.51 7.05 12.85
CA GLU A 77 7.63 8.52 12.85
C GLU A 77 8.84 9.09 12.08
N ASN A 78 9.85 8.26 11.80
CA ASN A 78 11.06 8.64 11.07
C ASN A 78 10.93 8.56 9.54
N LEU A 79 9.85 7.99 8.99
CA LEU A 79 9.65 7.89 7.54
C LEU A 79 8.96 9.14 6.99
N ARG A 80 9.71 9.97 6.27
CA ARG A 80 9.23 11.27 5.73
C ARG A 80 9.01 11.30 4.22
N TYR A 81 9.40 10.25 3.50
CA TYR A 81 9.31 10.21 2.06
C TYR A 81 8.56 8.97 1.60
N LEU A 82 7.65 9.17 0.66
CA LEU A 82 6.89 8.09 0.02
C LEU A 82 7.16 8.13 -1.48
N ALA A 83 7.41 6.96 -2.05
CA ALA A 83 7.47 6.76 -3.49
C ALA A 83 6.78 5.45 -3.85
N PHE A 84 6.14 5.42 -5.01
CA PHE A 84 5.51 4.23 -5.55
C PHE A 84 5.85 4.07 -7.02
N GLY A 85 5.90 2.81 -7.47
CA GLY A 85 6.09 2.45 -8.86
C GLY A 85 4.84 1.78 -9.39
N TYR A 86 4.37 2.20 -10.56
CA TYR A 86 3.18 1.66 -11.19
C TYR A 86 3.25 1.67 -12.71
N HIS A 87 2.44 0.82 -13.36
CA HIS A 87 2.20 0.95 -14.79
C HIS A 87 1.07 1.96 -15.01
N ASN A 88 1.35 3.02 -15.77
CA ASN A 88 0.34 4.01 -16.14
C ASN A 88 -0.65 3.44 -17.19
N ARG A 89 -1.65 4.24 -17.59
CA ARG A 89 -2.64 3.83 -18.60
C ARG A 89 -2.05 3.51 -19.98
N GLU A 90 -0.85 3.99 -20.26
CA GLU A 90 -0.11 3.75 -21.50
C GLU A 90 0.76 2.48 -21.40
N GLY A 91 0.75 1.82 -20.24
CA GLY A 91 1.53 0.60 -19.96
C GLY A 91 2.97 0.88 -19.54
N GLU A 92 3.38 2.15 -19.41
CA GLU A 92 4.74 2.52 -19.00
C GLU A 92 4.91 2.38 -17.49
N TYR A 93 6.03 1.77 -17.06
CA TYR A 93 6.37 1.72 -15.64
C TYR A 93 6.94 3.06 -15.18
N VAL A 94 6.15 3.79 -14.39
CA VAL A 94 6.50 5.09 -13.83
C VAL A 94 6.84 4.92 -12.35
N ARG A 95 7.81 5.69 -11.87
CA ARG A 95 8.15 5.81 -10.44
C ARG A 95 7.91 7.24 -10.01
N GLU A 96 6.97 7.44 -9.11
CA GLU A 96 6.63 8.76 -8.58
C GLU A 96 7.03 8.84 -7.11
N LYS A 97 7.81 9.88 -6.79
CA LYS A 97 8.02 10.29 -5.40
C LYS A 97 6.97 11.36 -5.09
N LEU A 98 6.26 11.19 -3.98
CA LEU A 98 5.38 12.23 -3.47
C LEU A 98 6.25 13.35 -2.89
N GLU A 99 6.12 14.55 -3.43
CA GLU A 99 6.89 15.72 -2.99
C GLU A 99 6.42 16.24 -1.63
N GLU A 100 5.12 16.12 -1.32
CA GLU A 100 4.48 16.57 -0.07
C GLU A 100 3.68 15.44 0.60
N PRO A 101 4.35 14.40 1.13
CA PRO A 101 3.67 13.27 1.79
C PRO A 101 3.04 13.65 3.14
N GLU A 102 3.37 14.83 3.70
CA GLU A 102 2.88 15.31 5.00
C GLU A 102 1.36 15.49 5.01
N ASP A 103 0.78 16.09 3.97
CA ASP A 103 -0.68 16.22 3.82
C ASP A 103 -1.37 14.85 3.74
N TRP A 104 -0.74 13.88 3.08
CA TRP A 104 -1.28 12.53 2.97
C TRP A 104 -1.15 11.74 4.27
N LEU A 105 -0.03 11.89 4.99
CA LEU A 105 0.18 11.29 6.30
C LEU A 105 -0.77 11.87 7.33
N ASP A 106 -1.01 13.18 7.31
CA ASP A 106 -1.96 13.83 8.19
C ASP A 106 -3.40 13.40 7.89
N ASN A 107 -3.76 13.27 6.60
CA ASN A 107 -5.04 12.65 6.21
C ASN A 107 -5.16 11.20 6.67
N ALA A 108 -4.09 10.40 6.58
CA ALA A 108 -4.09 9.02 7.03
C ALA A 108 -4.16 8.93 8.58
N ARG A 109 -3.51 9.84 9.31
CA ARG A 109 -3.61 9.97 10.78
C ARG A 109 -5.00 10.38 11.24
N ALA A 110 -5.73 11.14 10.42
CA ALA A 110 -7.11 11.53 10.70
C ALA A 110 -8.11 10.36 10.59
N ILE A 111 -7.73 9.25 9.96
CA ILE A 111 -8.54 8.03 9.90
C ILE A 111 -8.35 7.27 11.23
N ARG A 112 -9.43 7.14 12.00
CA ARG A 112 -9.42 6.40 13.28
C ARG A 112 -8.96 4.96 13.06
N SER A 113 -8.18 4.46 14.01
CA SER A 113 -7.83 3.03 14.03
C SER A 113 -9.09 2.18 14.23
N PHE A 114 -9.06 0.91 13.79
CA PHE A 114 -10.22 0.03 13.93
C PHE A 114 -10.63 -0.14 15.40
N ASP A 115 -9.66 -0.16 16.31
CA ASP A 115 -9.89 -0.26 17.76
C ASP A 115 -10.56 0.99 18.35
N GLU A 116 -10.46 2.14 17.69
CA GLU A 116 -11.11 3.40 18.07
C GLU A 116 -12.53 3.56 17.48
N LEU A 117 -12.96 2.63 16.62
CA LEU A 117 -14.31 2.61 16.05
C LEU A 117 -15.33 1.97 17.02
N GLU A 118 -14.89 1.26 18.06
CA GLU A 118 -15.74 0.57 19.05
C GLU A 118 -16.06 1.38 20.32
N THR A 119 -16.07 2.71 20.25
CA THR A 119 -16.74 3.51 21.30
C THR A 119 -18.13 3.93 20.82
N PRO A 120 -19.19 3.09 21.00
CA PRO A 120 -20.53 3.60 20.99
C PRO A 120 -20.63 4.59 22.17
N GLY A 121 -20.94 5.84 21.85
CA GLY A 121 -21.17 6.87 22.87
C GLY A 121 -22.23 6.40 23.86
N THR A 122 -21.90 6.55 25.14
CA THR A 122 -22.86 6.71 26.25
C THR A 122 -23.86 7.81 25.97
#